data_AF-A0A662JBU3-F1
#
_entry.id   AF-A0A662JBU3-F1
#
_cell.length_a   1.000
_cell.length_b   1.000
_cell.length_c   1.000
_cell.angle_alpha   90.00
_cell.angle_beta   90.00
_cell.angle_gamma   90.00
#
_symmetry.space_group_name_H-M   'P 1'
#
loop_
_entity.id
_entity.type
_entity.pdbx_description
1 polymer ?
#
loop_
_entity_poly.entity_id
_entity_poly.type
_entity_poly.pdbx_seq_one_letter_code
_entity_poly.pdbx_strand_id
1 'polypeptide(L)'
;MDQARALAIYEELKRRFKRPELPNLFKDPFQVLVITIISQNTNDKNTLRAYANLEAKGLVDPKSILEASEEELQEALKVAGLYRNKARKLKELASMVMEEYGGDLRRILDLPLEEARAKLLALPGVGYKTADVVLLFCA
;
A
#
# COMPACT_ATOMS: atom_id res chain seq x y z
N MET A 1 -19.57 20.70 12.13
CA MET A 1 -20.63 19.84 11.57
C MET A 1 -21.12 18.97 12.71
N ASP A 2 -22.40 18.99 13.03
CA ASP A 2 -22.97 18.11 14.06
C ASP A 2 -23.13 16.67 13.57
N GLN A 3 -23.29 15.73 14.52
CA GLN A 3 -23.38 14.30 14.25
C GLN A 3 -24.58 13.93 13.37
N ALA A 4 -25.73 14.61 13.55
CA ALA A 4 -26.93 14.32 12.78
C ALA A 4 -26.74 14.66 11.30
N ARG A 5 -26.11 15.80 11.00
CA ARG A 5 -25.78 16.20 9.64
C ARG A 5 -24.75 15.29 8.99
N ALA A 6 -23.72 14.86 9.74
CA ALA A 6 -22.73 13.91 9.23
C ALA A 6 -23.38 12.57 8.83
N LEU A 7 -24.29 12.07 9.66
CA LEU A 7 -25.03 10.84 9.39
C LEU A 7 -25.94 10.98 8.17
N ALA A 8 -26.65 12.10 8.04
CA ALA A 8 -27.50 12.36 6.87
C ALA A 8 -26.69 12.39 5.56
N ILE A 9 -25.49 13.01 5.57
CA ILE A 9 -24.58 13.01 4.42
C ILE A 9 -24.12 11.59 4.10
N TYR A 10 -23.70 10.82 5.11
CA TYR A 10 -23.26 9.44 4.94
C TYR A 10 -24.33 8.56 4.30
N GLU A 11 -25.58 8.62 4.79
CA GLU A 11 -26.69 7.84 4.22
C GLU A 11 -27.00 8.23 2.78
N GLU A 12 -26.94 9.52 2.44
CA GLU A 12 -27.16 9.97 1.06
C GLU A 12 -26.02 9.52 0.13
N LEU A 13 -24.77 9.55 0.59
CA LEU A 13 -23.63 9.00 -0.16
C LEU A 13 -23.81 7.50 -0.39
N LYS A 14 -24.17 6.76 0.64
CA LYS A 14 -24.42 5.31 0.57
C LYS A 14 -25.56 4.95 -0.40
N ARG A 15 -26.61 5.78 -0.44
CA ARG A 15 -27.74 5.61 -1.35
C ARG A 15 -27.36 5.88 -2.81
N ARG A 16 -26.52 6.88 -3.07
CA ARG A 16 -26.15 7.31 -4.44
C ARG A 16 -24.99 6.55 -5.05
N PHE A 17 -23.98 6.24 -4.24
CA PHE A 17 -22.74 5.63 -4.72
C PHE A 17 -22.74 4.15 -4.44
N LYS A 18 -22.51 3.35 -5.49
CA LYS A 18 -22.21 1.93 -5.30
C LYS A 18 -20.85 1.78 -4.65
N ARG A 19 -20.73 0.86 -3.69
CA ARG A 19 -19.43 0.48 -3.14
C ARG A 19 -18.59 -0.11 -4.28
N PRO A 20 -17.38 0.42 -4.55
CA PRO A 20 -16.52 -0.16 -5.56
C PRO A 20 -16.07 -1.55 -5.10
N GLU A 21 -15.95 -2.48 -6.06
CA GLU A 21 -15.23 -3.72 -5.81
C GLU A 21 -13.76 -3.38 -5.57
N LEU A 22 -13.20 -3.94 -4.49
CA LEU A 22 -11.81 -3.73 -4.15
C LEU A 22 -10.95 -4.75 -4.91
N PRO A 23 -9.88 -4.32 -5.60
CA PRO A 23 -8.89 -5.21 -6.19
C PRO A 23 -8.36 -6.25 -5.18
N ASN A 24 -7.99 -7.44 -5.67
CA ASN A 24 -7.44 -8.50 -4.82
C ASN A 24 -6.17 -8.10 -4.05
N LEU A 25 -5.40 -7.11 -4.54
CA LEU A 25 -4.20 -6.60 -3.87
C LEU A 25 -4.49 -6.03 -2.46
N PHE A 26 -5.74 -5.68 -2.15
CA PHE A 26 -6.13 -5.22 -0.82
C PHE A 26 -6.19 -6.35 0.23
N LYS A 27 -5.88 -7.60 -0.14
CA LYS A 27 -5.77 -8.73 0.80
C LYS A 27 -4.41 -8.86 1.46
N ASP A 28 -3.39 -8.18 0.93
CA ASP A 28 -2.02 -8.23 1.45
C ASP A 28 -1.56 -6.80 1.83
N PRO A 29 -1.33 -6.53 3.13
CA PRO A 29 -0.85 -5.24 3.59
C PRO A 29 0.43 -4.76 2.89
N PHE A 30 1.35 -5.68 2.59
CA PHE A 30 2.59 -5.32 1.92
C PHE A 30 2.31 -4.83 0.49
N GLN A 31 1.43 -5.51 -0.24
CA GLN A 31 1.03 -5.09 -1.59
C GLN A 31 0.32 -3.73 -1.57
N VAL A 32 -0.48 -3.44 -0.54
CA VAL A 32 -1.11 -2.12 -0.32
C VAL A 32 -0.04 -1.03 -0.06
N LEU A 33 1.01 -1.35 0.69
CA LEU A 33 2.13 -0.42 0.90
C LEU A 33 2.93 -0.19 -0.39
N VAL A 34 3.19 -1.24 -1.17
CA VAL A 34 3.86 -1.16 -2.48
C VAL A 34 3.09 -0.21 -3.39
N ILE A 35 1.79 -0.43 -3.62
CA ILE A 35 1.00 0.43 -4.51
C ILE A 35 0.90 1.87 -3.98
N THR A 36 0.89 2.06 -2.66
CA THR A 36 0.89 3.39 -2.05
C THR A 36 2.21 4.13 -2.26
N ILE A 37 3.35 3.44 -2.21
CA ILE A 37 4.65 4.05 -2.56
C ILE A 37 4.67 4.42 -4.04
N ILE A 38 4.12 3.57 -4.91
CA ILE A 38 4.03 3.83 -6.35
C ILE A 38 3.16 5.05 -6.64
N SER A 39 2.06 5.25 -5.90
CA SER A 39 1.11 6.35 -6.13
C SER A 39 1.64 7.73 -5.76
N GLN A 40 2.73 7.82 -4.99
CA GLN A 40 3.30 9.09 -4.58
C GLN A 40 3.74 9.92 -5.80
N ASN A 41 3.11 11.08 -5.99
CA ASN A 41 3.31 11.96 -7.15
C ASN A 41 3.04 11.25 -8.50
N THR A 42 2.00 10.42 -8.56
CA THR A 42 1.65 9.64 -9.77
C THR A 42 0.15 9.52 -9.90
N ASN A 43 -0.35 9.68 -11.13
CA ASN A 43 -1.78 9.47 -11.39
C ASN A 43 -2.16 7.98 -11.27
N ASP A 44 -3.43 7.70 -11.01
CA ASP A 44 -3.92 6.35 -10.76
C ASP A 44 -3.66 5.40 -11.93
N LYS A 45 -3.83 5.86 -13.17
CA LYS A 45 -3.59 5.06 -14.38
C LYS A 45 -2.15 4.55 -14.44
N ASN A 46 -1.17 5.41 -14.16
CA ASN A 46 0.24 5.04 -14.18
C ASN A 46 0.64 4.24 -12.95
N THR A 47 -0.02 4.48 -11.81
CA THR A 47 0.16 3.68 -10.58
C THR A 47 -0.22 2.23 -10.82
N LEU A 48 -1.43 2.00 -11.34
CA LEU A 48 -1.93 0.65 -11.63
C LEU A 48 -1.08 -0.06 -12.68
N ARG A 49 -0.63 0.67 -13.72
CA ARG A 49 0.27 0.10 -14.75
C ARG A 49 1.64 -0.30 -14.17
N ALA A 50 2.23 0.53 -13.33
CA ALA A 50 3.51 0.21 -12.69
C ALA A 50 3.39 -0.98 -11.73
N TYR A 51 2.29 -1.05 -10.96
CA TYR A 51 2.01 -2.20 -10.10
C TYR A 51 1.83 -3.49 -10.92
N ALA A 52 1.04 -3.45 -12.00
CA ALA A 52 0.86 -4.59 -12.90
C ALA A 52 2.18 -5.06 -13.54
N ASN A 53 3.10 -4.13 -13.84
CA ASN A 53 4.44 -4.49 -14.34
C ASN A 53 5.27 -5.22 -13.28
N LEU A 54 5.18 -4.83 -12.00
CA LEU A 54 5.84 -5.55 -10.91
C LEU A 54 5.22 -6.93 -10.70
N GLU A 55 3.89 -7.01 -10.69
CA GLU A 55 3.14 -8.27 -10.55
C GLU A 55 3.48 -9.26 -11.66
N ALA A 56 3.53 -8.81 -12.91
CA ALA A 56 3.92 -9.63 -14.06
C ALA A 56 5.37 -10.17 -13.97
N LYS A 57 6.22 -9.52 -13.18
CA LYS A 57 7.59 -9.97 -12.88
C LYS A 57 7.69 -10.77 -11.58
N GLY A 58 6.59 -10.95 -10.85
CA GLY A 58 6.59 -11.59 -9.53
C GLY A 58 7.23 -10.74 -8.43
N LEU A 59 7.31 -9.42 -8.59
CA LEU A 59 8.01 -8.49 -7.69
C LEU A 59 7.04 -7.75 -6.75
N VAL A 60 6.22 -8.51 -6.03
CA VAL A 60 5.13 -7.98 -5.19
C VAL A 60 5.15 -8.49 -3.74
N ASP A 61 6.20 -9.21 -3.35
CA ASP A 61 6.45 -9.64 -1.98
C ASP A 61 7.82 -9.13 -1.49
N PRO A 62 8.07 -9.08 -0.17
CA PRO A 62 9.30 -8.51 0.36
C PRO A 62 10.56 -9.21 -0.16
N LYS A 63 10.52 -10.54 -0.26
CA LYS A 63 11.68 -11.32 -0.68
C LYS A 63 12.01 -11.07 -2.15
N SER A 64 11.03 -11.15 -3.05
CA SER A 64 11.25 -10.91 -4.47
C SER A 64 11.75 -9.48 -4.76
N ILE A 65 11.24 -8.48 -4.05
CA ILE A 65 11.71 -7.09 -4.19
C ILE A 65 13.17 -6.92 -3.76
N LEU A 66 13.62 -7.60 -2.69
CA LEU A 66 15.01 -7.52 -2.24
C LEU A 66 15.97 -8.22 -3.21
N GLU A 67 15.58 -9.40 -3.70
CA GLU A 67 16.37 -10.23 -4.63
C GLU A 67 16.47 -9.61 -6.03
N ALA A 68 15.47 -8.84 -6.46
CA ALA A 68 15.47 -8.16 -7.75
C ALA A 68 16.63 -7.18 -7.90
N SER A 69 17.18 -7.05 -9.11
CA SER A 69 18.12 -5.97 -9.41
C SER A 69 17.45 -4.60 -9.34
N GLU A 70 18.23 -3.54 -9.14
CA GLU A 70 17.67 -2.18 -9.19
C GLU A 70 17.09 -1.88 -10.57
N GLU A 71 17.75 -2.34 -11.64
CA GLU A 71 17.33 -2.15 -13.02
C GLU A 71 15.95 -2.78 -13.28
N GLU A 72 15.69 -3.97 -12.77
CA GLU A 72 14.39 -4.64 -12.92
C GLU A 72 13.25 -3.86 -12.27
N LEU A 73 13.46 -3.38 -11.05
CA LEU A 73 12.48 -2.55 -10.34
C LEU A 73 12.28 -1.22 -11.06
N GLN A 74 13.36 -0.56 -11.48
CA GLN A 74 13.31 0.72 -12.17
C GLN A 74 12.55 0.62 -13.50
N GLU A 75 12.74 -0.45 -14.27
CA GLU A 75 12.04 -0.65 -15.53
C GLU A 75 10.53 -0.88 -15.32
N ALA A 76 10.15 -1.69 -14.32
CA ALA A 76 8.74 -1.89 -13.97
C ALA A 76 8.05 -0.58 -13.53
N LEU A 77 8.77 0.24 -12.76
CA LEU A 77 8.26 1.48 -12.15
C LEU A 77 8.36 2.71 -13.07
N LYS A 78 9.03 2.61 -14.22
CA LYS A 78 9.37 3.75 -15.09
C LYS A 78 8.17 4.63 -15.44
N VAL A 79 7.04 3.98 -15.74
CA VAL A 79 5.77 4.65 -16.09
C VAL A 79 5.19 5.50 -14.97
N ALA A 80 5.55 5.21 -13.72
CA ALA A 80 5.10 5.96 -12.55
C ALA A 80 5.93 7.23 -12.30
N GLY A 81 7.05 7.45 -13.00
CA GLY A 81 7.95 8.57 -12.71
C GLY A 81 8.62 8.44 -11.33
N LEU A 82 9.68 9.21 -11.10
CA LEU A 82 10.52 9.13 -9.88
C LEU A 82 10.97 7.67 -9.56
N TYR A 83 11.08 6.83 -10.58
CA TYR A 83 11.17 5.38 -10.46
C TYR A 83 12.41 4.91 -9.70
N ARG A 84 13.53 5.63 -9.80
CA ARG A 84 14.75 5.35 -9.02
C ARG A 84 14.50 5.48 -7.51
N ASN A 85 13.83 6.56 -7.10
CA ASN A 85 13.51 6.78 -5.70
C ASN A 85 12.47 5.77 -5.20
N LYS A 86 11.51 5.39 -6.06
CA LYS A 86 10.51 4.37 -5.72
C LYS A 86 11.15 2.99 -5.57
N ALA A 87 12.02 2.58 -6.49
CA ALA A 87 12.74 1.30 -6.40
C ALA A 87 13.52 1.19 -5.08
N ARG A 88 14.29 2.23 -4.73
CA ARG A 88 15.01 2.31 -3.45
C ARG A 88 14.07 2.22 -2.24
N LYS A 89 12.98 3.00 -2.22
CA LYS A 89 11.99 2.95 -1.13
C LYS A 89 11.32 1.58 -0.99
N LEU A 90 11.04 0.90 -2.10
CA LEU A 90 10.49 -0.46 -2.08
C LEU A 90 11.49 -1.45 -1.47
N LYS A 91 12.77 -1.34 -1.81
CA LYS A 91 13.82 -2.15 -1.17
C LYS A 91 13.99 -1.86 0.32
N GLU A 92 13.99 -0.59 0.72
CA GLU A 92 14.04 -0.18 2.13
C GLU A 92 12.85 -0.75 2.92
N LEU A 93 11.63 -0.61 2.38
CA LEU A 93 10.43 -1.20 2.96
C LEU A 93 10.56 -2.72 3.07
N ALA A 94 10.94 -3.40 1.98
CA ALA A 94 11.07 -4.84 1.94
C ALA A 94 12.10 -5.38 2.94
N SER A 95 13.24 -4.68 3.11
CA SER A 95 14.28 -5.02 4.09
C SER A 95 13.71 -4.98 5.50
N MET A 96 13.06 -3.88 5.88
CA MET A 96 12.46 -3.74 7.21
C MET A 96 11.36 -4.78 7.45
N VAL A 97 10.52 -5.06 6.45
CA VAL A 97 9.48 -6.11 6.58
C VAL A 97 10.08 -7.50 6.76
N MET A 98 11.18 -7.81 6.07
CA MET A 98 11.88 -9.08 6.25
C MET A 98 12.54 -9.17 7.63
N GLU A 99 13.22 -8.12 8.06
CA GLU A 99 13.99 -8.08 9.32
C GLU A 99 13.11 -8.07 10.56
N GLU A 100 12.08 -7.21 10.60
CA GLU A 100 11.26 -7.02 11.80
C GLU A 100 10.00 -7.90 11.83
N TYR A 101 9.49 -8.30 10.66
CA TYR A 101 8.20 -8.98 10.53
C TYR A 101 8.28 -10.34 9.82
N GLY A 102 9.49 -10.81 9.51
CA GLY A 102 9.68 -12.13 8.87
C GLY A 102 9.06 -12.22 7.47
N GLY A 103 8.87 -11.09 6.79
CA GLY A 103 8.29 -11.04 5.44
C GLY A 103 6.75 -10.97 5.41
N ASP A 104 6.08 -10.86 6.55
CA ASP A 104 4.61 -10.87 6.60
C ASP A 104 4.04 -9.86 7.60
N LEU A 105 3.25 -8.90 7.08
CA LEU A 105 2.61 -7.86 7.89
C LEU A 105 1.22 -8.27 8.38
N ARG A 106 0.66 -9.42 7.99
CA ARG A 106 -0.71 -9.83 8.39
C ARG A 106 -0.88 -9.92 9.91
N ARG A 107 0.17 -10.33 10.63
CA ARG A 107 0.15 -10.40 12.11
C ARG A 107 -0.03 -9.04 12.79
N ILE A 108 0.27 -7.93 12.09
CA ILE A 108 0.01 -6.58 12.62
C ILE A 108 -1.50 -6.32 12.67
N LEU A 109 -2.27 -6.89 11.74
CA LEU A 109 -3.71 -6.68 11.64
C LEU A 109 -4.49 -7.31 12.79
N ASP A 110 -3.92 -8.35 13.42
CA ASP A 110 -4.52 -9.02 14.59
C ASP A 110 -4.34 -8.24 15.91
N LEU A 111 -3.53 -7.17 15.90
CA LEU A 111 -3.23 -6.37 17.10
C LEU A 111 -4.36 -5.36 17.39
N PRO A 112 -4.43 -4.83 18.63
CA PRO A 112 -5.28 -3.69 18.94
C PRO A 112 -5.00 -2.52 17.99
N LEU A 113 -6.06 -1.80 17.57
CA LEU A 113 -5.99 -0.77 16.52
C LEU A 113 -4.82 0.21 16.68
N GLU A 114 -4.63 0.76 17.89
CA GLU A 114 -3.58 1.75 18.13
C GLU A 114 -2.17 1.14 18.06
N GLU A 115 -2.00 -0.12 18.49
CA GLU A 115 -0.73 -0.84 18.36
C GLU A 115 -0.43 -1.20 16.90
N ALA A 116 -1.44 -1.66 16.16
CA ALA A 116 -1.34 -1.96 14.74
C ALA A 116 -0.94 -0.71 13.94
N ARG A 117 -1.62 0.42 14.20
CA ARG A 117 -1.29 1.72 13.60
C ARG A 117 0.13 2.17 13.96
N ALA A 118 0.54 2.06 15.22
CA ALA A 118 1.88 2.45 15.65
C ALA A 118 2.97 1.66 14.91
N LYS A 119 2.79 0.34 14.73
CA LYS A 119 3.72 -0.49 13.95
C LYS A 119 3.78 -0.10 12.48
N LEU A 120 2.63 0.16 11.85
CA LEU A 120 2.60 0.61 10.46
C LEU A 120 3.27 1.97 10.29
N LEU A 121 3.10 2.91 11.23
CA LEU A 121 3.74 4.23 11.21
C LEU A 121 5.27 4.19 11.38
N ALA A 122 5.82 3.09 11.91
CA ALA A 122 7.27 2.90 12.01
C ALA A 122 7.89 2.53 10.64
N LEU A 123 7.09 2.04 9.69
CA LEU A 123 7.58 1.63 8.37
C LEU A 123 7.98 2.84 7.52
N PRO A 124 9.07 2.75 6.73
CA PRO A 124 9.57 3.86 5.92
C PRO A 124 8.55 4.30 4.88
N GLY A 125 8.25 5.60 4.87
CA GLY A 125 7.30 6.18 3.91
C GLY A 125 5.83 5.94 4.22
N VAL A 126 5.50 5.40 5.41
CA VAL A 126 4.13 5.22 5.88
C VAL A 126 3.73 6.36 6.82
N GLY A 127 2.74 7.15 6.41
CA GLY A 127 2.09 8.14 7.26
C GLY A 127 0.70 7.69 7.69
N TYR A 128 0.03 8.48 8.55
CA TYR A 128 -1.30 8.17 9.10
C TYR A 128 -2.31 7.75 8.03
N LYS A 129 -2.42 8.49 6.93
CA LYS A 129 -3.32 8.13 5.82
C LYS A 129 -3.03 6.73 5.28
N THR A 130 -1.75 6.38 5.11
CA THR A 130 -1.35 5.08 4.54
C THR A 130 -1.61 3.96 5.53
N ALA A 131 -1.25 4.16 6.80
CA ALA A 131 -1.53 3.20 7.86
C ALA A 131 -3.04 2.92 7.97
N ASP A 132 -3.87 3.96 7.99
CA ASP A 132 -5.32 3.81 8.08
C ASP A 132 -5.92 3.14 6.83
N VAL A 133 -5.36 3.34 5.63
CA VAL A 133 -5.77 2.61 4.42
C VAL A 133 -5.46 1.12 4.56
N VAL A 134 -4.27 0.74 5.05
CA VAL A 134 -3.93 -0.66 5.29
C VAL A 134 -4.90 -1.28 6.30
N LEU A 135 -5.12 -0.62 7.43
CA LEU A 135 -6.03 -1.10 8.48
C LEU A 135 -7.47 -1.20 8.01
N LEU A 136 -7.95 -0.25 7.20
CA LEU A 136 -9.33 -0.26 6.71
C LEU A 136 -9.61 -1.36 5.69
N PHE A 137 -8.63 -1.66 4.83
CA PHE A 137 -8.85 -2.54 3.68
C PHE A 137 -8.30 -3.96 3.85
N CYS A 138 -7.35 -4.17 4.75
CA CYS A 138 -6.69 -5.47 4.94
C CYS A 138 -7.09 -6.20 6.22
N ALA A 139 -7.56 -5.48 7.26
CA ALA A 139 -7.94 -6.07 8.55
C ALA A 139 -9.35 -6.68 8.53
#